data_AF-A0A5D2F1X1-F1
#
_entry.id   AF-A0A5D2F1X1-F1
#
_cell.length_a   1.000
_cell.length_b   1.000
_cell.length_c   1.000
_cell.angle_alpha   90.00
_cell.angle_beta   90.00
_cell.angle_gamma   90.00
#
_symmetry.space_group_name_H-M   'P 1'
#
loop_
_entity.id
_entity.type
_entity.pdbx_description
1 polymer ?
#
loop_
_entity_poly.entity_id
_entity_poly.type
_entity_poly.pdbx_seq_one_letter_code
_entity_poly.pdbx_strand_id
1 'polypeptide(L)'
;MRNTYPIKMTNKKEKCGRDKKMQGRLSVWLVKHGLVHRSLGFDYQGIETLQIKPESWHSIAIILYVYGYNYLRSQCAYDVYIKF
;
A
#
# COMPACT_ATOMS: atom_id res chain seq x y z
N MET A 1 -8.70 10.38 46.43
CA MET A 1 -9.49 9.47 45.57
C MET A 1 -9.32 9.92 44.12
N ARG A 2 -8.61 9.13 43.29
CA ARG A 2 -8.48 9.38 41.84
C ARG A 2 -9.12 8.20 41.13
N ASN A 3 -10.28 8.42 40.50
CA ASN A 3 -10.93 7.45 39.64
C ASN A 3 -10.18 7.41 38.30
N THR A 4 -9.39 6.38 38.07
CA THR A 4 -8.75 6.12 36.78
C THR A 4 -9.57 5.08 36.05
N TYR A 5 -10.39 5.50 35.08
CA TYR A 5 -10.99 4.58 34.12
C TYR A 5 -9.87 4.03 33.22
N PRO A 6 -9.70 2.71 33.08
CA PRO A 6 -8.71 2.19 32.15
C PRO A 6 -9.20 2.41 30.72
N ILE A 7 -8.49 3.29 30.00
CA ILE A 7 -8.62 3.43 28.55
C ILE A 7 -8.15 2.10 27.94
N LYS A 8 -9.10 1.25 27.52
CA LYS A 8 -8.79 0.07 26.72
C LYS A 8 -8.28 0.56 25.36
N MET A 9 -6.97 0.72 25.23
CA MET A 9 -6.34 0.77 23.92
C MET A 9 -6.56 -0.60 23.28
N THR A 10 -7.57 -0.70 22.43
CA THR A 10 -7.78 -1.89 21.60
C THR A 10 -6.56 -2.01 20.70
N ASN A 11 -5.63 -2.88 21.10
CA ASN A 11 -4.55 -3.35 20.26
C ASN A 11 -5.17 -4.12 19.09
N LYS A 12 -5.61 -3.40 18.05
CA LYS A 12 -5.73 -3.99 16.73
C LYS A 12 -4.32 -4.18 16.22
N LYS A 13 -3.70 -5.30 16.64
CA LYS A 13 -2.66 -5.93 15.84
C LYS A 13 -3.33 -6.30 14.53
N GLU A 14 -3.21 -5.44 13.52
CA GLU A 14 -3.38 -5.87 12.14
C GLU A 14 -2.28 -6.90 11.87
N LYS A 15 -2.61 -8.17 12.11
CA LYS A 15 -1.84 -9.29 11.58
C LYS A 15 -2.00 -9.23 10.06
N CYS A 16 -1.06 -8.60 9.37
CA CYS A 16 -0.86 -8.85 7.94
C CYS A 16 -0.22 -10.23 7.80
N GLY A 17 -1.05 -11.26 7.96
CA GLY A 17 -0.71 -12.65 7.68
C GLY A 17 -1.37 -13.08 6.39
N ARG A 18 -0.63 -12.99 5.28
CA ARG A 18 -0.60 -13.95 4.17
C ARG A 18 0.43 -13.51 3.11
N ASP A 19 1.29 -14.46 2.74
CA ASP A 19 2.23 -14.47 1.61
C ASP A 19 3.42 -13.49 1.61
N LYS A 20 4.42 -13.81 2.44
CA LYS A 20 5.78 -13.24 2.40
C LYS A 20 6.53 -13.42 1.05
N LYS A 21 5.93 -14.05 0.02
CA LYS A 21 6.60 -14.43 -1.23
C LYS A 21 6.35 -13.50 -2.42
N MET A 22 5.40 -12.56 -2.35
CA MET A 22 5.01 -11.72 -3.50
C MET A 22 5.27 -10.21 -3.31
N GLN A 23 6.01 -9.82 -2.26
CA GLN A 23 6.36 -8.43 -2.04
C GLN A 23 7.72 -8.14 -2.67
N GLY A 24 7.74 -7.26 -3.67
CA GLY A 24 8.96 -6.75 -4.27
C GLY A 24 9.60 -5.67 -3.39
N ARG A 25 10.70 -5.11 -3.91
CA ARG A 25 11.51 -4.12 -3.18
C ARG A 25 10.72 -2.86 -2.84
N LEU A 26 9.83 -2.43 -3.74
CA LEU A 26 9.00 -1.25 -3.55
C LEU A 26 7.98 -1.47 -2.44
N SER A 27 7.29 -2.62 -2.43
CA SER A 27 6.35 -2.96 -1.34
C SER A 27 7.05 -2.96 0.02
N VAL A 28 8.19 -3.64 0.13
CA VAL A 28 8.94 -3.72 1.40
C VAL A 28 9.36 -2.34 1.89
N TRP A 29 9.78 -1.47 0.97
CA TRP A 29 10.16 -0.10 1.30
C TRP A 29 8.96 0.75 1.73
N LEU A 30 7.81 0.63 1.05
CA LEU A 30 6.58 1.34 1.43
C LEU A 30 6.05 0.91 2.80
N VAL A 31 6.12 -0.39 3.13
CA VAL A 31 5.77 -0.89 4.47
C VAL A 31 6.68 -0.26 5.54
N LYS A 32 7.98 -0.12 5.26
CA LYS A 32 8.93 0.52 6.19
C LYS A 32 8.57 1.99 6.49
N HIS A 33 7.94 2.67 5.54
CA HIS A 33 7.47 4.05 5.70
C HIS A 33 6.01 4.15 6.16
N GLY A 34 5.40 3.05 6.59
CA GLY A 34 4.06 3.05 7.18
C GLY A 34 2.92 3.23 6.17
N LEU A 35 3.19 3.09 4.86
CA LEU A 35 2.15 3.19 3.84
C LEU A 35 1.48 1.84 3.60
N VAL A 36 0.20 1.80 3.95
CA VAL A 36 -0.66 0.64 3.76
C VAL A 36 -1.01 0.50 2.28
N HIS A 37 -0.59 -0.62 1.69
CA HIS A 37 -0.89 -1.00 0.31
C HIS A 37 -1.09 -2.51 0.24
N ARG A 38 -1.66 -2.97 -0.87
CA ARG A 38 -1.76 -4.40 -1.19
C ARG A 38 -0.91 -4.69 -2.43
N SER A 39 0.09 -5.55 -2.29
CA SER A 39 0.82 -6.06 -3.47
C SER A 39 -0.10 -7.00 -4.26
N LEU A 40 -0.23 -6.75 -5.57
CA LEU A 40 -0.95 -7.63 -6.50
C LEU A 40 -0.02 -8.64 -7.20
N GLY A 41 1.30 -8.48 -7.03
CA GLY A 41 2.32 -9.29 -7.69
C GLY A 41 3.05 -8.51 -8.78
N PHE A 42 3.67 -9.24 -9.70
CA PHE A 42 4.41 -8.66 -10.82
C PHE A 42 3.58 -8.76 -12.11
N ASP A 43 3.69 -7.75 -12.96
CA ASP A 43 3.13 -7.81 -14.31
C ASP A 43 3.94 -8.76 -15.20
N TYR A 44 3.52 -8.92 -16.46
CA TYR A 44 4.21 -9.78 -17.44
C TYR A 44 5.64 -9.32 -17.76
N GLN A 45 5.99 -8.06 -17.46
CA GLN A 45 7.32 -7.48 -17.64
C GLN A 45 8.18 -7.55 -16.37
N GLY A 46 7.64 -8.12 -15.28
CA GLY A 46 8.33 -8.18 -13.98
C GLY A 46 8.27 -6.88 -13.18
N ILE A 47 7.36 -5.95 -13.50
CA ILE A 47 7.14 -4.72 -12.73
C ILE A 47 6.14 -4.97 -11.62
N GLU A 48 6.48 -4.49 -10.42
CA GLU A 48 5.67 -4.66 -9.23
C GLU A 48 4.37 -3.83 -9.32
N THR A 49 3.23 -4.50 -9.12
CA THR A 49 1.90 -3.89 -9.18
C THR A 49 1.32 -3.73 -7.77
N LEU A 50 0.93 -2.50 -7.44
CA LEU A 50 0.36 -2.14 -6.15
C LEU A 50 -1.09 -1.69 -6.26
N GLN A 51 -1.94 -2.22 -5.39
CA GLN A 51 -3.27 -1.69 -5.13
C GLN A 51 -3.24 -0.75 -3.93
N ILE A 52 -3.68 0.49 -4.15
CA ILE A 52 -3.67 1.57 -3.17
C ILE A 52 -5.09 2.08 -3.00
N LYS A 53 -5.45 2.45 -1.77
CA LYS A 53 -6.73 3.09 -1.50
C LYS A 53 -6.72 4.53 -2.01
N PRO A 54 -7.83 5.04 -2.58
CA PRO A 54 -7.88 6.38 -3.17
C PRO A 54 -7.52 7.49 -2.17
N GLU A 55 -7.82 7.32 -0.88
CA GLU A 55 -7.51 8.31 0.17
C GLU A 55 -5.99 8.47 0.40
N SER A 56 -5.19 7.47 0.02
CA SER A 56 -3.73 7.47 0.18
C SER A 56 -2.98 7.89 -1.08
N TRP A 57 -3.69 8.38 -2.11
CA TRP A 57 -3.10 8.74 -3.41
C TRP A 57 -2.06 9.87 -3.30
N HIS A 58 -2.33 10.88 -2.47
CA HIS A 58 -1.39 11.99 -2.33
C HIS A 58 -0.09 11.55 -1.63
N SER A 59 -0.22 10.74 -0.59
CA SER A 59 0.93 10.20 0.15
C SER A 59 1.80 9.28 -0.73
N ILE A 60 1.19 8.47 -1.61
CA ILE A 60 1.98 7.64 -2.52
C ILE A 60 2.72 8.47 -3.56
N ALA A 61 2.11 9.52 -4.11
CA ALA A 61 2.76 10.37 -5.09
C ALA A 61 4.03 11.03 -4.51
N ILE A 62 3.92 11.57 -3.29
CA ILE A 62 5.05 12.19 -2.59
C ILE A 62 6.15 11.14 -2.31
N ILE A 63 5.77 9.97 -1.79
CA ILE A 63 6.79 9.00 -1.38
C ILE A 63 7.52 8.38 -2.57
N LEU A 64 6.83 8.16 -3.70
CA LEU A 64 7.44 7.63 -4.92
C LEU A 64 8.42 8.65 -5.51
N TYR A 65 8.07 9.93 -5.45
CA TYR A 65 8.99 11.01 -5.83
C TYR A 65 10.25 11.01 -4.96
N VAL A 66 10.11 10.91 -3.63
CA VAL A 66 11.26 10.81 -2.69
C VAL A 66 12.10 9.55 -2.94
N TYR A 67 11.47 8.44 -3.33
CA TYR A 67 12.18 7.21 -3.70
C TYR A 67 13.00 7.37 -4.99
N GLY A 68 12.69 8.34 -5.84
CA GLY A 68 13.38 8.63 -7.10
C GLY A 68 12.56 8.36 -8.37
N TYR A 69 11.26 8.05 -8.25
CA TYR A 69 10.36 7.95 -9.41
C TYR A 69 9.99 9.34 -9.92
N ASN A 70 10.87 9.89 -10.77
CA ASN A 70 10.73 11.25 -11.31
C ASN A 70 9.94 11.31 -12.63
N TYR A 71 9.54 10.16 -13.17
CA TYR A 71 8.88 10.09 -14.47
C TYR A 71 7.59 9.26 -14.37
N LEU A 72 6.45 9.95 -14.45
CA LEU A 72 5.13 9.33 -14.55
C LEU A 72 4.86 8.96 -16.00
N ARG A 73 4.72 7.66 -16.27
CA ARG A 73 4.41 7.15 -17.61
C ARG A 73 3.00 6.56 -17.64
N SER A 74 2.26 6.86 -18.72
CA SER A 74 1.04 6.14 -19.11
C SER A 74 -0.05 6.09 -18.03
N GLN A 75 -0.43 7.25 -17.48
CA GLN A 75 -1.58 7.32 -16.58
C GLN A 75 -2.86 6.98 -17.36
N CYS A 76 -3.50 5.88 -17.00
CA CYS A 76 -4.69 5.35 -17.68
C CYS A 76 -5.72 4.84 -16.66
N ALA A 77 -6.95 4.67 -17.12
CA ALA A 77 -8.04 4.06 -16.37
C ALA A 77 -8.47 2.77 -17.06
N TYR A 78 -8.77 1.75 -16.26
CA TYR A 78 -9.27 0.46 -16.74
C TYR A 78 -10.72 0.30 -16.29
N ASP A 79 -11.59 -0.07 -17.22
CA ASP A 79 -12.93 -0.55 -16.89
C ASP A 79 -12.87 -2.07 -16.69
N VAL A 80 -13.26 -2.52 -15.51
CA VAL A 80 -13.26 -3.94 -15.13
C VAL A 80 -14.63 -4.60 -15.30
N TYR A 81 -15.67 -3.83 -15.68
CA TYR A 81 -17.06 -4.28 -15.71
C TYR A 81 -17.61 -4.58 -17.10
N ILE A 82 -16.79 -4.56 -18.15
CA ILE A 82 -17.20 -5.11 -19.44
C ILE A 82 -17.27 -6.65 -19.33
N LYS A 83 -18.50 -7.14 -19.18
CA LYS A 83 -18.87 -8.53 -19.42
C LYS A 83 -19.29 -8.64 -20.89
N PHE A 84 -18.59 -9.45 -21.66
CA PHE A 84 -19.09 -9.93 -22.95
C PHE A 84 -20.19 -10.98 -22.73
#